data_AF-A0A2E1EHH8-F1
#
_entry.id   AF-A0A2E1EHH8-F1
#
_cell.length_a   1.000
_cell.length_b   1.000
_cell.length_c   1.000
_cell.angle_alpha   90.00
_cell.angle_beta   90.00
_cell.angle_gamma   90.00
#
_symmetry.space_group_name_H-M   'P 1'
#
loop_
_entity.id
_entity.type
_entity.pdbx_description
1 polymer ?
#
loop_
_entity_poly.entity_id
_entity_poly.type
_entity_poly.pdbx_seq_one_letter_code
_entity_poly.pdbx_strand_id
1 'polypeptide(L)'
;MQFLNHWGDVAAALPERTFILRYEDMAKSPGDAVAAVARHFGIELTPEAIAAALAVSTREAMRESADPRDRQQIVSDEEARASVRFSEREEEILRRILRRHLRYDFGYDWF
;
A
#
# COMPACT_ATOMS: atom_id res chain seq x y z
N MET A 1 2.86 -22.19 -5.48
CA MET A 1 3.01 -20.74 -5.21
C MET A 1 1.61 -20.15 -5.20
N GLN A 2 1.01 -20.01 -4.02
CA GLN A 2 -0.29 -19.35 -3.88
C GLN A 2 -0.04 -17.84 -4.03
N PHE A 3 -0.58 -17.26 -5.09
CA PHE A 3 -0.53 -15.82 -5.32
C PHE A 3 -1.24 -15.12 -4.14
N LEU A 4 -0.65 -14.05 -3.60
CA LEU A 4 -1.16 -13.32 -2.41
C LEU A 4 -2.57 -12.70 -2.61
N ASN A 5 -3.20 -12.91 -3.75
CA ASN A 5 -4.56 -12.50 -4.06
C ASN A 5 -5.65 -13.23 -3.24
N HIS A 6 -5.26 -14.24 -2.45
CA HIS A 6 -6.15 -14.89 -1.49
C HIS A 6 -6.65 -13.96 -0.37
N TRP A 7 -5.98 -12.84 -0.10
CA TRP A 7 -6.55 -11.82 0.80
C TRP A 7 -7.89 -11.27 0.30
N GLY A 8 -8.17 -11.39 -1.00
CA GLY A 8 -9.47 -11.02 -1.56
C GLY A 8 -10.58 -11.99 -1.17
N ASP A 9 -10.26 -13.26 -0.92
CA ASP A 9 -11.22 -14.22 -0.34
C ASP A 9 -11.61 -13.78 1.08
N VAL A 10 -10.65 -13.30 1.88
CA VAL A 10 -10.90 -12.77 3.23
C VAL A 10 -11.75 -11.51 3.19
N ALA A 11 -11.38 -10.55 2.33
CA ALA A 11 -12.14 -9.31 2.16
C ALA A 11 -13.58 -9.56 1.69
N ALA A 12 -13.78 -10.54 0.81
CA ALA A 12 -15.11 -10.93 0.33
C ALA A 12 -15.93 -11.66 1.42
N ALA A 13 -15.29 -12.50 2.24
CA ALA A 13 -15.96 -13.27 3.29
C ALA A 13 -16.29 -12.44 4.54
N LEU A 14 -15.50 -11.40 4.84
CA LEU A 14 -15.64 -10.56 6.03
C LEU A 14 -15.50 -9.07 5.69
N PRO A 15 -16.39 -8.49 4.85
CA PRO A 15 -16.22 -7.14 4.34
C PRO A 15 -16.25 -6.08 5.46
N GLU A 16 -17.12 -6.22 6.44
CA GLU A 16 -17.17 -5.33 7.62
C GLU A 16 -15.96 -5.44 8.57
N ARG A 17 -15.16 -6.51 8.48
CA ARG A 17 -13.97 -6.69 9.34
C ARG A 17 -12.65 -6.46 8.60
N THR A 18 -12.71 -6.27 7.29
CA THR A 18 -11.53 -6.14 6.43
C THR A 18 -11.49 -4.74 5.83
N PHE A 19 -10.38 -4.03 6.03
CA PHE A 19 -10.15 -2.73 5.43
C PHE A 19 -9.09 -2.86 4.33
N ILE A 20 -9.46 -2.45 3.11
CA ILE A 20 -8.53 -2.41 1.98
C ILE A 20 -8.06 -0.96 1.81
N LEU A 21 -6.76 -0.75 1.93
CA LEU A 21 -6.12 0.55 1.70
C LEU A 21 -5.22 0.44 0.46
N ARG A 22 -5.49 1.24 -0.57
CA ARG A 22 -4.59 1.37 -1.72
C ARG A 22 -3.45 2.32 -1.37
N TYR A 23 -2.22 1.93 -1.69
CA TYR A 23 -1.04 2.73 -1.41
C TYR A 23 -1.12 4.11 -2.05
N GLU A 24 -1.61 4.17 -3.29
CA GLU A 24 -1.70 5.38 -4.09
C GLU A 24 -2.74 6.36 -3.53
N ASP A 25 -3.84 5.86 -2.97
CA ASP A 25 -4.84 6.71 -2.30
C ASP A 25 -4.28 7.25 -0.98
N MET A 26 -3.63 6.39 -0.20
CA MET A 26 -2.95 6.78 1.03
C MET A 26 -1.86 7.82 0.77
N ALA A 27 -1.07 7.65 -0.30
CA ALA A 27 -0.01 8.58 -0.64
C ALA A 27 -0.56 9.97 -1.08
N LYS A 28 -1.71 10.01 -1.73
CA LYS A 28 -2.39 11.27 -2.12
C LYS A 28 -2.97 12.00 -0.91
N SER A 29 -3.54 11.26 0.04
CA SER A 29 -4.23 11.80 1.23
C SER A 29 -3.89 11.00 2.49
N PRO A 30 -2.67 11.15 3.04
CA PRO A 30 -2.21 10.30 4.15
C PRO A 30 -3.00 10.54 5.45
N GLY A 31 -3.43 11.79 5.71
CA GLY A 31 -4.27 12.09 6.89
C GLY A 31 -5.63 11.40 6.84
N ASP A 32 -6.28 11.43 5.67
CA ASP A 32 -7.56 10.77 5.45
C ASP A 32 -7.43 9.25 5.58
N ALA A 33 -6.33 8.68 5.07
CA ALA A 33 -6.05 7.25 5.20
C ALA A 33 -5.84 6.84 6.67
N VAL A 34 -5.07 7.61 7.45
CA VAL A 34 -4.90 7.37 8.90
C VAL A 34 -6.24 7.42 9.61
N ALA A 35 -7.07 8.43 9.33
CA ALA A 35 -8.39 8.55 9.94
C ALA A 35 -9.33 7.40 9.54
N ALA A 36 -9.28 6.95 8.29
CA ALA A 36 -10.08 5.84 7.80
C ALA A 36 -9.70 4.50 8.45
N VAL A 37 -8.39 4.22 8.58
CA VAL A 37 -7.89 3.03 9.27
C VAL A 37 -8.26 3.06 10.75
N ALA A 38 -8.07 4.19 11.43
CA ALA A 38 -8.44 4.32 12.84
C ALA A 38 -9.93 4.06 13.08
N ARG A 39 -10.79 4.62 12.23
CA ARG A 39 -12.24 4.40 12.28
C ARG A 39 -12.63 2.93 12.08
N HIS A 40 -11.92 2.22 11.19
CA HIS A 40 -12.13 0.78 11.00
C HIS A 40 -11.89 -0.02 12.30
N PHE A 41 -10.91 0.42 13.11
CA PHE A 41 -10.65 -0.15 14.43
C PHE A 41 -11.54 0.42 15.55
N GLY A 42 -12.51 1.29 15.23
CA GLY A 42 -13.36 1.94 16.23
C GLY A 42 -12.64 3.01 17.05
N ILE A 43 -11.54 3.57 16.53
CA ILE A 43 -10.76 4.62 17.19
C ILE A 43 -11.10 5.97 16.56
N GLU A 44 -11.57 6.91 17.37
CA GLU A 44 -11.77 8.30 16.95
C GLU A 44 -10.48 9.09 17.21
N LEU A 45 -9.86 9.60 16.14
CA LEU A 45 -8.68 10.45 16.23
C LEU A 45 -9.07 11.92 16.15
N THR A 46 -8.45 12.75 16.99
CA THR A 46 -8.57 14.20 16.86
C THR A 46 -7.69 14.71 15.71
N PRO A 47 -7.96 15.92 15.17
CA PRO A 47 -7.10 16.54 14.16
C PRO A 47 -5.62 16.63 14.59
N GLU A 48 -5.37 16.88 15.87
CA GLU A 48 -4.02 16.98 16.45
C GLU A 48 -3.32 15.63 16.47
N ALA A 49 -4.05 14.55 16.79
CA ALA A 49 -3.51 13.19 16.77
C ALA A 49 -3.13 12.76 15.33
N ILE A 50 -3.96 13.12 14.35
CA ILE A 50 -3.66 12.90 12.93
C ILE A 50 -2.40 13.69 12.52
N ALA A 51 -2.33 14.98 12.88
CA ALA A 51 -1.16 15.80 12.58
C ALA A 51 0.12 15.24 13.22
N ALA A 52 0.05 14.76 14.46
CA ALA A 52 1.17 14.11 15.14
C ALA A 52 1.61 12.82 14.45
N ALA A 53 0.66 11.98 14.02
CA ALA A 53 0.94 10.76 13.28
C ALA A 53 1.65 11.04 11.93
N LEU A 54 1.20 12.09 11.22
CA LEU A 54 1.83 12.49 9.95
C LEU A 54 3.26 13.00 10.15
N ALA A 55 3.52 13.77 11.22
CA ALA A 55 4.84 14.32 11.49
C ALA A 55 5.91 13.24 11.71
N VAL A 56 5.55 12.11 12.32
CA VAL A 56 6.48 11.00 12.60
C VAL A 56 6.54 9.93 11.50
N SER A 57 5.64 9.99 10.52
CA SER A 57 5.54 9.00 9.43
C SER A 57 6.17 9.47 8.11
N THR A 58 6.97 10.55 8.15
CA THR A 58 7.73 11.00 6.98
C THR A 58 8.86 10.02 6.68
N ARG A 59 9.32 9.94 5.43
CA ARG A 59 10.43 9.04 5.06
C ARG A 59 11.70 9.39 5.83
N GLU A 60 11.91 10.68 6.08
CA GLU A 60 13.01 11.23 6.86
C GLU A 60 12.92 10.77 8.31
N ALA A 61 11.77 10.97 8.96
CA ALA A 61 11.55 10.54 10.34
C ALA A 61 11.66 9.01 10.49
N MET A 62 11.09 8.25 9.55
CA MET A 62 11.19 6.78 9.54
C MET A 62 12.62 6.30 9.36
N ARG A 63 13.44 7.00 8.55
CA ARG A 63 14.86 6.68 8.36
C ARG A 63 15.67 6.98 9.62
N GLU A 64 15.37 8.07 10.32
CA GLU A 64 16.01 8.43 11.58
C GLU A 64 15.64 7.48 12.73
N SER A 65 14.41 6.96 12.74
CA SER A 65 13.94 6.02 13.76
C SER A 65 14.25 4.54 13.48
N ALA A 66 14.83 4.23 12.32
CA ALA A 66 15.12 2.85 11.93
C ALA A 66 16.19 2.23 12.84
N ASP A 67 16.02 0.97 13.26
CA ASP A 67 17.06 0.25 14.01
C ASP A 67 18.31 0.13 13.13
N PRO A 68 19.48 0.65 13.54
CA PRO A 68 20.70 0.61 12.74
C PRO A 68 21.21 -0.82 12.48
N ARG A 69 20.65 -1.83 13.16
CA ARG A 69 20.93 -3.26 12.93
C ARG A 69 19.99 -3.90 11.91
N ASP A 70 18.89 -3.22 11.56
CA ASP A 70 18.01 -3.66 10.50
C ASP A 70 18.65 -3.36 9.15
N ARG A 71 19.03 -4.42 8.42
CA ARG A 71 19.68 -4.32 7.11
C ARG A 71 18.68 -4.18 5.97
N GLN A 72 17.38 -4.16 6.24
CA GLN A 72 16.38 -3.93 5.20
C GLN A 72 16.37 -2.44 4.83
N GLN A 73 16.51 -2.15 3.54
CA GLN A 73 16.35 -0.80 3.03
C GLN A 73 14.85 -0.46 3.08
N ILE A 74 14.40 0.15 4.18
CA ILE A 74 12.98 0.48 4.42
C ILE A 74 12.45 1.49 3.38
N VAL A 75 13.35 2.25 2.75
CA VAL A 75 13.02 3.25 1.73
C VAL A 75 13.68 2.86 0.41
N SER A 76 12.87 2.45 -0.56
CA SER A 76 13.33 2.19 -1.92
C SER A 76 13.87 3.47 -2.56
N ASP A 77 15.01 3.38 -3.23
CA ASP A 77 15.57 4.46 -4.03
C ASP A 77 14.62 4.82 -5.21
N GLU A 78 14.23 6.08 -5.27
CA GLU A 78 13.30 6.59 -6.27
C GLU A 78 13.89 6.60 -7.67
N GLU A 79 15.19 6.91 -7.80
CA GLU A 79 15.91 6.89 -9.07
C GLU A 79 16.06 5.45 -9.58
N ALA A 80 16.38 4.52 -8.68
CA ALA A 80 16.45 3.10 -9.02
C ALA A 80 15.10 2.57 -9.55
N ARG A 81 13.97 2.88 -8.89
CA ARG A 81 12.63 2.53 -9.41
C ARG A 81 12.33 3.22 -10.73
N ALA A 82 12.70 4.49 -10.89
CA ALA A 82 12.44 5.23 -12.12
C ALA A 82 13.18 4.64 -13.32
N SER A 83 14.34 4.02 -13.12
CA SER A 83 15.14 3.37 -14.17
C SER A 83 14.57 2.05 -14.68
N VAL A 84 13.65 1.42 -13.94
CA VAL A 84 13.03 0.16 -14.36
C VAL A 84 11.76 0.46 -15.16
N ARG A 85 11.77 0.11 -16.44
CA ARG A 85 10.60 0.20 -17.33
C ARG A 85 10.47 -1.11 -18.10
N PHE A 86 9.23 -1.60 -18.19
CA PHE A 86 8.91 -2.68 -19.10
C PHE A 86 8.86 -2.13 -20.53
N SER A 87 9.37 -2.90 -21.48
CA SER A 87 9.04 -2.72 -22.89
C SER A 87 7.57 -3.05 -23.13
N GLU A 88 7.02 -2.58 -24.25
CA GLU A 88 5.63 -2.87 -24.65
C GLU A 88 5.32 -4.37 -24.66
N ARG A 89 6.27 -5.20 -25.12
CA ARG A 89 6.14 -6.66 -25.14
C ARG A 89 6.08 -7.25 -23.73
N GLU A 90 6.89 -6.73 -22.81
CA GLU A 90 6.90 -7.18 -21.42
C GLU A 90 5.62 -6.76 -20.70
N GLU A 91 5.10 -5.57 -20.98
CA GLU A 91 3.79 -5.12 -20.48
C GLU A 91 2.66 -6.03 -20.97
N GLU A 92 2.64 -6.40 -22.26
CA GLU A 92 1.63 -7.30 -22.81
C GLU A 92 1.66 -8.66 -22.10
N ILE A 93 2.86 -9.21 -21.89
CA ILE A 93 3.05 -10.47 -21.16
C ILE A 93 2.56 -10.33 -19.72
N LEU A 94 2.93 -9.25 -19.02
CA LEU A 94 2.49 -8.99 -17.65
C LEU A 94 0.98 -8.87 -17.57
N ARG A 95 0.34 -8.08 -18.45
CA ARG A 95 -1.12 -7.93 -18.51
C ARG A 95 -1.80 -9.27 -18.73
N ARG A 96 -1.27 -10.13 -19.60
CA ARG A 96 -1.82 -11.49 -19.81
C ARG A 96 -1.72 -12.35 -18.55
N ILE A 97 -0.61 -12.28 -17.81
CA ILE A 97 -0.42 -13.00 -16.55
C ILE A 97 -1.40 -12.47 -15.50
N LEU A 98 -1.50 -11.15 -15.34
CA LEU A 98 -2.44 -10.53 -14.39
C LEU A 98 -3.88 -10.88 -14.72
N ARG A 99 -4.33 -10.78 -15.98
CA ARG A 99 -5.70 -11.19 -16.38
C ARG A 99 -6.01 -12.65 -16.05
N ARG A 100 -5.01 -13.52 -16.13
CA ARG A 100 -5.19 -14.96 -15.85
C ARG A 100 -5.24 -15.28 -14.36
N HIS A 101 -4.53 -14.51 -13.54
CA HIS A 101 -4.25 -14.89 -12.14
C HIS A 101 -4.76 -13.89 -11.08
N LEU A 102 -5.10 -12.66 -11.45
CA LEU A 102 -5.64 -11.64 -10.56
C LEU A 102 -7.16 -11.76 -10.53
N ARG A 103 -7.67 -12.48 -9.52
CA ARG A 103 -9.12 -12.64 -9.29
C ARG A 103 -9.73 -11.40 -8.64
N TYR A 104 -9.00 -10.77 -7.73
CA TYR A 104 -9.41 -9.54 -7.04
C TYR A 104 -8.46 -8.41 -7.43
N ASP A 105 -8.98 -7.39 -8.10
CA ASP A 105 -8.19 -6.24 -8.57
C ASP A 105 -8.01 -5.15 -7.51
N PHE A 106 -8.77 -5.20 -6.40
CA PHE A 106 -8.77 -4.19 -5.33
C PHE A 106 -8.90 -2.74 -5.82
N GLY A 107 -9.61 -2.54 -6.94
CA GLY A 107 -9.80 -1.23 -7.55
C GLY A 107 -8.60 -0.73 -8.35
N TYR A 108 -7.65 -1.59 -8.71
CA TYR A 108 -6.62 -1.26 -9.69
C TYR A 108 -7.08 -1.60 -11.11
N ASP A 109 -7.00 -0.62 -12.01
CA ASP A 109 -7.25 -0.76 -13.43
C ASP A 109 -5.96 -1.11 -14.18
N TRP A 110 -5.46 -2.33 -13.97
CA TRP A 110 -4.28 -2.82 -14.72
C TRP A 110 -4.56 -3.11 -16.21
N PHE A 111 -5.71 -2.67 -16.76
CA PHE A 111 -6.24 -3.05 -18.08
C PHE A 111 -6.76 -1.86 -18.88
#